data_AF-A0AAJ7V5N0-F1
#
_entry.id   AF-A0AAJ7V5N0-F1
#
_cell.length_a   1.000
_cell.length_b   1.000
_cell.length_c   1.000
_cell.angle_alpha   90.00
_cell.angle_beta   90.00
_cell.angle_gamma   90.00
#
_symmetry.space_group_name_H-M   'P 1'
#
loop_
_entity.id
_entity.type
_entity.pdbx_description
1 polymer ?
#
loop_
_entity_poly.entity_id
_entity_poly.type
_entity_poly.pdbx_seq_one_letter_code
_entity_poly.pdbx_strand_id
1 'polypeptide(L)'
;MWDPNTLVSEDCLYLNVWTPTVDKTNPPLPVMVWIYGGGFTGGTASLDLYDGRFLTQTENVIVVSMNYRIGAFGFLSLPDNKNVPGNAGLKDQQLALKWVSKNIAAFGGDPSQVTIFGESAGSGSVGFQVLSPGSQEYFQRAIMESGAPNAPWGTMSHEENWAR
;
A
#
# COMPACT_ATOMS: atom_id res chain seq x y z
N MET A 1 8.90 -15.14 -8.60
CA MET A 1 9.22 -13.69 -8.45
C MET A 1 8.41 -13.08 -7.32
N TRP A 2 7.12 -13.40 -7.21
CA TRP A 2 6.25 -12.94 -6.12
C TRP A 2 6.20 -13.90 -4.93
N ASP A 3 7.17 -14.80 -4.83
CA ASP A 3 7.24 -15.80 -3.77
C ASP A 3 7.72 -15.13 -2.48
N PRO A 4 7.10 -15.43 -1.33
CA PRO A 4 7.49 -14.81 -0.07
C PRO A 4 8.92 -15.21 0.30
N ASN A 5 9.73 -14.22 0.68
CA ASN A 5 11.09 -14.42 1.22
C ASN A 5 11.13 -14.39 2.75
N THR A 6 9.96 -14.42 3.40
CA THR A 6 9.77 -14.46 4.85
C THR A 6 8.72 -15.53 5.21
N LEU A 7 8.58 -15.87 6.50
CA LEU A 7 7.57 -16.84 6.94
C LEU A 7 6.15 -16.31 6.69
N VAL A 8 5.29 -17.16 6.14
CA VAL A 8 3.88 -16.84 5.89
C VAL A 8 3.09 -16.90 7.21
N SER A 9 2.36 -15.82 7.52
CA SER A 9 1.53 -15.67 8.71
C SER A 9 0.33 -14.77 8.43
N GLU A 10 -0.80 -14.98 9.12
CA GLU A 10 -1.91 -14.01 9.15
C GLU A 10 -1.56 -12.76 9.97
N ASP A 11 -0.65 -12.90 10.95
CA ASP A 11 -0.02 -11.76 11.61
C ASP A 11 1.04 -11.18 10.67
N CYS A 12 0.57 -10.33 9.74
CA CYS A 12 1.40 -9.78 8.66
C CYS A 12 1.27 -8.26 8.48
N LEU A 13 0.42 -7.58 9.26
CA LEU A 13 0.14 -6.15 9.12
C LEU A 13 1.25 -5.27 9.71
N TYR A 14 2.40 -5.32 9.06
CA TYR A 14 3.60 -4.54 9.36
C TYR A 14 3.91 -3.59 8.21
N LEU A 15 4.67 -2.54 8.52
CA LEU A 15 5.23 -1.60 7.56
C LEU A 15 6.71 -1.36 7.84
N ASN A 16 7.42 -0.92 6.82
CA ASN A 16 8.85 -0.62 6.86
C ASN A 16 9.05 0.87 6.58
N VAL A 17 10.07 1.47 7.18
CA VAL A 17 10.45 2.87 6.93
C VAL A 17 11.96 2.94 6.69
N TRP A 18 12.35 3.51 5.54
CA TRP A 18 13.72 3.88 5.23
C TRP A 18 13.83 5.39 5.26
N THR A 19 14.80 5.88 6.03
CA THR A 19 15.07 7.31 6.20
C THR A 19 16.59 7.53 6.12
N PRO A 20 17.08 8.56 5.42
CA PRO A 20 18.51 8.77 5.24
C PRO A 20 19.18 9.23 6.54
N THR A 21 18.45 9.96 7.38
CA THR A 21 18.86 10.38 8.72
C THR A 21 17.63 10.73 9.56
N VAL A 22 17.70 10.52 10.88
CA VAL A 22 16.64 10.88 11.85
C VAL A 22 16.95 12.21 12.56
N ASP A 23 17.89 12.99 12.03
CA ASP A 23 18.23 14.29 12.59
C ASP A 23 17.11 15.31 12.36
N LYS A 24 16.41 15.66 13.46
CA LYS A 24 15.30 16.60 13.48
C LYS A 24 15.70 18.05 13.21
N THR A 25 16.99 18.37 13.13
CA THR A 25 17.46 19.69 12.72
C THR A 25 17.38 19.89 11.20
N ASN A 26 17.30 18.79 10.43
CA ASN A 26 17.12 18.86 8.99
C ASN A 26 15.67 19.20 8.61
N PRO A 27 15.45 19.84 7.45
CA PRO A 27 14.12 20.04 6.92
C PRO A 27 13.38 18.71 6.72
N PRO A 28 12.05 18.66 6.95
CA PRO A 28 11.24 17.48 6.66
C PRO A 28 11.35 17.04 5.19
N LEU A 29 11.46 15.73 4.96
CA LEU A 29 11.64 15.16 3.63
C LEU A 29 10.31 14.69 3.01
N PRO A 30 10.16 14.75 1.68
CA PRO A 30 9.06 14.10 0.98
C PRO A 30 9.01 12.59 1.27
N VAL A 31 7.81 12.04 1.31
CA VAL A 31 7.56 10.65 1.65
C VAL A 31 6.98 9.92 0.44
N MET A 32 7.57 8.78 0.09
CA MET A 32 7.08 7.88 -0.94
C MET A 32 6.58 6.58 -0.31
N VAL A 33 5.33 6.20 -0.57
CA VAL A 33 4.67 5.06 0.06
C VAL A 33 4.36 3.98 -1.00
N TRP A 34 5.11 2.88 -0.95
CA TRP A 34 5.05 1.76 -1.89
C TRP A 34 3.93 0.78 -1.55
N ILE A 35 3.11 0.45 -2.54
CA ILE A 35 2.08 -0.59 -2.49
C ILE A 35 2.45 -1.67 -3.53
N TYR A 36 2.80 -2.88 -3.08
CA TYR A 36 3.22 -3.95 -3.98
C TYR A 36 2.07 -4.56 -4.79
N GLY A 37 2.42 -5.14 -5.94
CA GLY A 37 1.53 -5.84 -6.88
C GLY A 37 1.24 -7.30 -6.51
N GLY A 38 1.12 -8.18 -7.50
CA GLY A 38 0.84 -9.62 -7.27
C GLY A 38 -0.63 -10.02 -7.39
N GLY A 39 -1.41 -9.30 -8.20
CA GLY A 39 -2.77 -9.70 -8.58
C GLY A 39 -3.76 -9.81 -7.41
N PHE A 40 -3.50 -9.12 -6.29
CA PHE A 40 -4.23 -9.25 -5.04
C PHE A 40 -4.18 -10.64 -4.38
N THR A 41 -3.37 -11.57 -4.89
CA THR A 41 -3.29 -12.96 -4.39
C THR A 41 -1.87 -13.38 -4.01
N GLY A 42 -0.86 -12.61 -4.39
CA GLY A 42 0.55 -12.80 -4.04
C GLY A 42 1.26 -11.49 -3.73
N GLY A 43 2.57 -11.56 -3.46
CA GLY A 43 3.41 -10.40 -3.18
C GLY A 43 3.61 -10.11 -1.69
N THR A 44 4.67 -9.37 -1.40
CA THR A 44 5.00 -8.88 -0.05
C THR A 44 5.91 -7.65 -0.16
N ALA A 45 5.87 -6.76 0.83
CA ALA A 45 6.75 -5.62 0.93
C ALA A 45 8.22 -6.00 1.20
N SER A 46 8.50 -7.24 1.61
CA SER A 46 9.85 -7.69 1.97
C SER A 46 10.71 -8.17 0.80
N LEU A 47 10.19 -8.21 -0.43
CA LEU A 47 10.97 -8.64 -1.59
C LEU A 47 12.19 -7.73 -1.81
N ASP A 48 13.35 -8.32 -2.12
CA ASP A 48 14.60 -7.57 -2.36
C ASP A 48 14.47 -6.52 -3.48
N LEU A 49 13.58 -6.76 -4.44
CA LEU A 49 13.23 -5.81 -5.51
C LEU A 49 12.71 -4.47 -4.96
N TYR A 50 12.12 -4.48 -3.77
CA TYR A 50 11.48 -3.32 -3.14
C TYR A 50 12.31 -2.72 -2.02
N ASP A 51 13.62 -3.00 -1.99
CA ASP A 51 14.54 -2.42 -1.03
C ASP A 51 14.63 -0.89 -1.18
N GLY A 52 13.99 -0.18 -0.25
CA GLY A 52 13.90 1.29 -0.25
C GLY A 52 15.23 2.02 -0.01
N ARG A 53 16.30 1.30 0.40
CA ARG A 53 17.58 1.93 0.77
C ARG A 53 18.17 2.79 -0.35
N PHE A 54 18.13 2.30 -1.59
CA PHE A 54 18.74 3.00 -2.72
C PHE A 54 18.01 4.30 -3.02
N LEU A 55 16.68 4.24 -3.18
CA LEU A 55 15.86 5.42 -3.46
C LEU A 55 15.97 6.48 -2.35
N THR A 56 15.96 6.04 -1.09
CA THR A 56 16.16 6.93 0.05
C THR A 56 17.52 7.63 0.02
N GLN A 57 18.60 6.92 -0.31
CA GLN A 57 19.96 7.47 -0.31
C GLN A 57 20.25 8.35 -1.54
N THR A 58 19.75 7.99 -2.73
CA THR A 58 20.07 8.74 -3.95
C THR A 58 19.20 9.97 -4.14
N GLU A 59 17.91 9.90 -3.79
CA GLU A 59 16.96 10.99 -4.04
C GLU A 59 16.62 11.80 -2.78
N ASN A 60 17.19 11.44 -1.63
CA ASN A 60 16.95 12.11 -0.35
C ASN A 60 15.45 12.20 0.01
N VAL A 61 14.77 11.05 -0.05
CA VAL A 61 13.35 10.88 0.30
C VAL A 61 13.18 9.81 1.37
N ILE A 62 12.07 9.86 2.11
CA ILE A 62 11.66 8.76 2.98
C ILE A 62 10.85 7.76 2.16
N VAL A 63 11.21 6.49 2.25
CA VAL A 63 10.42 5.41 1.64
C VAL A 63 9.70 4.63 2.73
N VAL A 64 8.42 4.37 2.51
CA VAL A 64 7.59 3.50 3.34
C VAL A 64 7.05 2.39 2.46
N SER A 65 7.01 1.15 2.95
CA SER A 65 6.27 0.06 2.31
C SER A 65 5.43 -0.68 3.35
N MET A 66 4.30 -1.25 2.97
CA MET A 66 3.42 -1.98 3.90
C MET A 66 2.98 -3.32 3.35
N ASN A 67 2.76 -4.26 4.27
CA ASN A 67 1.97 -5.46 3.99
C ASN A 67 0.48 -5.17 4.13
N TYR A 68 -0.30 -5.77 3.24
CA TYR A 68 -1.75 -5.78 3.28
C TYR A 68 -2.26 -7.20 3.02
N ARG A 69 -3.41 -7.56 3.57
CA ARG A 69 -3.96 -8.92 3.35
C ARG A 69 -4.31 -9.13 1.88
N ILE A 70 -4.00 -10.32 1.38
CA ILE A 70 -4.21 -10.77 0.00
C ILE A 70 -5.12 -12.01 -0.04
N GLY A 71 -5.56 -12.41 -1.23
CA GLY A 71 -6.42 -13.56 -1.46
C GLY A 71 -7.74 -13.47 -0.68
N ALA A 72 -8.21 -14.61 -0.18
CA ALA A 72 -9.44 -14.67 0.60
C ALA A 72 -9.36 -13.81 1.89
N PHE A 73 -8.21 -13.75 2.54
CA PHE A 73 -8.02 -12.95 3.77
C PHE A 73 -8.16 -11.45 3.55
N GLY A 74 -7.82 -10.96 2.35
CA GLY A 74 -7.93 -9.55 1.98
C GLY A 74 -9.22 -9.18 1.28
N PHE A 75 -9.80 -10.09 0.50
CA PHE A 75 -10.80 -9.72 -0.52
C PHE A 75 -12.03 -10.61 -0.56
N LEU A 76 -12.16 -11.61 0.31
CA LEU A 76 -13.42 -12.35 0.45
C LEU A 76 -14.55 -11.38 0.82
N SER A 77 -15.66 -11.44 0.09
CA SER A 77 -16.84 -10.59 0.30
C SER A 77 -18.10 -11.44 0.24
N LEU A 78 -18.83 -11.51 1.35
CA LEU A 78 -20.08 -12.26 1.48
C LEU A 78 -21.28 -11.27 1.55
N PRO A 79 -22.18 -11.23 0.54
CA PRO A 79 -23.24 -10.22 0.41
C PRO A 79 -24.09 -10.06 1.66
N ASP A 80 -24.48 -11.17 2.28
CA ASP A 80 -25.40 -11.19 3.43
C ASP A 80 -24.67 -11.25 4.78
N ASN A 81 -23.34 -11.20 4.81
CA ASN A 81 -22.56 -11.28 6.04
C ASN A 81 -21.75 -10.00 6.28
N LYS A 82 -22.28 -9.17 7.19
CA LYS A 82 -21.65 -7.90 7.61
C LYS A 82 -20.25 -8.06 8.22
N ASN A 83 -19.87 -9.25 8.69
CA ASN A 83 -18.54 -9.51 9.22
C ASN A 83 -17.51 -9.76 8.13
N VAL A 84 -17.94 -10.02 6.88
CA VAL A 84 -17.06 -10.24 5.72
C VAL A 84 -17.48 -9.32 4.56
N PRO A 85 -17.39 -7.99 4.75
CA PRO A 85 -17.90 -7.01 3.78
C PRO A 85 -16.98 -6.80 2.56
N GLY A 86 -15.91 -7.57 2.43
CA GLY A 86 -14.89 -7.36 1.40
C GLY A 86 -13.92 -6.22 1.66
N ASN A 87 -12.95 -6.13 0.75
CA ASN A 87 -11.95 -5.06 0.67
C ASN A 87 -11.14 -4.83 1.95
N ALA A 88 -10.92 -5.88 2.75
CA ALA A 88 -10.08 -5.80 3.94
C ALA A 88 -8.63 -5.39 3.60
N GLY A 89 -8.07 -5.91 2.50
CA GLY A 89 -6.74 -5.54 2.02
C GLY A 89 -6.61 -4.05 1.68
N LEU A 90 -7.63 -3.44 1.05
CA LEU A 90 -7.64 -1.99 0.78
C LEU A 90 -7.76 -1.16 2.07
N LYS A 91 -8.47 -1.67 3.07
CA LYS A 91 -8.58 -1.04 4.40
C LYS A 91 -7.26 -1.13 5.17
N ASP A 92 -6.51 -2.21 5.02
CA ASP A 92 -5.16 -2.35 5.59
C ASP A 92 -4.21 -1.30 5.01
N GLN A 93 -4.24 -1.11 3.69
CA GLN A 93 -3.48 -0.04 3.02
C GLN A 93 -3.90 1.34 3.53
N GLN A 94 -5.21 1.62 3.62
CA GLN A 94 -5.71 2.90 4.15
C GLN A 94 -5.26 3.13 5.60
N LEU A 95 -5.24 2.08 6.43
CA LEU A 95 -4.74 2.14 7.79
C LEU A 95 -3.23 2.48 7.82
N ALA A 96 -2.44 1.89 6.94
CA ALA A 96 -1.02 2.23 6.80
C ALA A 96 -0.82 3.69 6.35
N LEU A 97 -1.62 4.19 5.40
CA LEU A 97 -1.57 5.61 4.98
C LEU A 97 -1.90 6.55 6.14
N LYS A 98 -2.92 6.21 6.93
CA LYS A 98 -3.26 6.94 8.16
C LYS A 98 -2.12 6.89 9.18
N TRP A 99 -1.42 5.76 9.30
CA TRP A 99 -0.24 5.65 10.16
C TRP A 99 0.88 6.57 9.68
N VAL A 100 1.16 6.60 8.37
CA VAL A 100 2.17 7.49 7.77
C VAL A 100 1.84 8.95 8.09
N SER A 101 0.61 9.38 7.79
CA SER A 101 0.14 10.75 8.07
C SER A 101 0.34 11.17 9.54
N LYS A 102 0.13 10.25 10.49
CA LYS A 102 0.23 10.54 11.93
C LYS A 102 1.63 10.41 12.52
N ASN A 103 2.51 9.61 11.92
CA ASN A 103 3.76 9.18 12.58
C ASN A 103 5.03 9.50 11.79
N ILE A 104 4.94 9.76 10.47
CA ILE A 104 6.15 9.85 9.64
C ILE A 104 7.06 11.03 9.99
N ALA A 105 6.51 12.07 10.62
CA ALA A 105 7.29 13.18 11.17
C ALA A 105 8.33 12.73 12.21
N ALA A 106 8.08 11.64 12.94
CA ALA A 106 9.06 11.09 13.88
C ALA A 106 10.31 10.51 13.18
N PHE A 107 10.19 10.22 11.87
CA PHE A 107 11.26 9.67 11.03
C PHE A 107 11.90 10.73 10.12
N GLY A 108 11.53 12.00 10.29
CA GLY A 108 12.00 13.12 9.46
C GLY A 108 11.14 13.41 8.23
N GLY A 109 9.98 12.79 8.11
CA GLY A 109 9.10 12.94 6.93
C GLY A 109 8.11 14.09 7.06
N ASP A 110 7.75 14.68 5.93
CA ASP A 110 6.70 15.67 5.82
C ASP A 110 5.35 14.98 5.50
N PRO A 111 4.39 14.92 6.44
CA PRO A 111 3.08 14.31 6.19
C PRO A 111 2.22 15.08 5.18
N SER A 112 2.62 16.30 4.78
CA SER A 112 1.99 17.09 3.73
C SER A 112 2.59 16.86 2.33
N GLN A 113 3.65 16.05 2.21
CA GLN A 113 4.33 15.73 0.96
C GLN A 113 4.47 14.21 0.76
N VAL A 114 3.33 13.52 0.84
CA VAL A 114 3.22 12.08 0.64
C VAL A 114 2.81 11.77 -0.81
N THR A 115 3.58 10.90 -1.45
CA THR A 115 3.31 10.33 -2.78
C THR A 115 3.08 8.83 -2.62
N ILE A 116 1.91 8.33 -2.98
CA ILE A 116 1.66 6.88 -3.06
C ILE A 116 2.08 6.36 -4.43
N PHE A 117 2.69 5.19 -4.49
CA PHE A 117 3.12 4.57 -5.75
C PHE A 117 3.05 3.05 -5.66
N GLY A 118 2.83 2.40 -6.80
CA GLY A 118 2.65 0.96 -6.86
C GLY A 118 2.63 0.43 -8.29
N GLU A 119 2.90 -0.87 -8.41
CA GLU A 119 2.95 -1.59 -9.69
C GLU A 119 1.85 -2.67 -9.77
N SER A 120 1.30 -2.93 -10.96
CA SER A 120 0.28 -3.95 -11.19
C SER A 120 -0.94 -3.78 -10.26
N ALA A 121 -1.30 -4.79 -9.45
CA ALA A 121 -2.37 -4.67 -8.45
C ALA A 121 -2.09 -3.60 -7.38
N GLY A 122 -0.83 -3.27 -7.12
CA GLY A 122 -0.42 -2.13 -6.32
C GLY A 122 -0.75 -0.81 -6.99
N SER A 123 -0.59 -0.71 -8.31
CA SER A 123 -1.05 0.43 -9.10
C SER A 123 -2.58 0.55 -9.11
N GLY A 124 -3.28 -0.58 -9.26
CA GLY A 124 -4.74 -0.64 -9.08
C GLY A 124 -5.16 -0.13 -7.70
N SER A 125 -4.44 -0.55 -6.65
CA SER A 125 -4.62 -0.08 -5.27
C SER A 125 -4.40 1.43 -5.14
N VAL A 126 -3.33 1.99 -5.72
CA VAL A 126 -3.11 3.43 -5.77
C VAL A 126 -4.32 4.15 -6.35
N GLY A 127 -4.84 3.66 -7.48
CA GLY A 127 -6.07 4.18 -8.08
C GLY A 127 -7.29 4.08 -7.17
N PHE A 128 -7.48 2.96 -6.47
CA PHE A 128 -8.58 2.82 -5.51
C PHE A 128 -8.44 3.77 -4.32
N GLN A 129 -7.24 4.02 -3.81
CA GLN A 129 -7.02 5.01 -2.75
C GLN A 129 -7.30 6.44 -3.24
N VAL A 130 -6.99 6.75 -4.50
CA VAL A 130 -7.37 8.03 -5.14
C VAL A 130 -8.88 8.19 -5.22
N LEU A 131 -9.61 7.13 -5.57
CA LEU A 131 -11.06 7.16 -5.74
C LEU A 131 -11.84 7.04 -4.43
N SER A 132 -11.24 6.48 -3.37
CA SER A 132 -11.90 6.18 -2.10
C SER A 132 -12.08 7.43 -1.24
N PRO A 133 -13.33 7.81 -0.89
CA PRO A 133 -13.57 8.84 0.12
C PRO A 133 -12.89 8.49 1.45
N GLY A 134 -12.17 9.44 2.04
CA GLY A 134 -11.45 9.26 3.30
C GLY A 134 -10.02 8.72 3.19
N SER A 135 -9.56 8.32 2.00
CA SER A 135 -8.13 8.03 1.76
C SER A 135 -7.34 9.27 1.31
N GLN A 136 -8.01 10.19 0.59
CA GLN A 136 -7.40 11.36 -0.04
C GLN A 136 -6.74 12.35 0.93
N GLU A 137 -7.12 12.34 2.21
CA GLU A 137 -6.50 13.21 3.22
C GLU A 137 -5.08 12.77 3.62
N TYR A 138 -4.69 11.54 3.29
CA TYR A 138 -3.41 10.95 3.73
C TYR A 138 -2.28 11.05 2.70
N PHE A 139 -2.54 11.55 1.49
CA PHE A 139 -1.52 11.71 0.44
C PHE A 139 -1.87 12.83 -0.54
N GLN A 140 -0.86 13.32 -1.27
CA GLN A 140 -1.00 14.46 -2.20
C GLN A 140 -0.75 14.08 -3.65
N ARG A 141 0.03 13.03 -3.91
CA ARG A 141 0.42 12.61 -5.27
C ARG A 141 0.31 11.10 -5.42
N ALA A 142 0.16 10.64 -6.66
CA ALA A 142 0.00 9.25 -7.01
C ALA A 142 0.83 8.89 -8.26
N ILE A 143 1.48 7.73 -8.24
CA ILE A 143 2.18 7.13 -9.39
C ILE A 143 1.61 5.73 -9.61
N MET A 144 1.24 5.42 -10.85
CA MET A 144 0.56 4.19 -11.24
C MET A 144 1.37 3.47 -12.32
N GLU A 145 2.05 2.38 -11.96
CA GLU A 145 2.92 1.62 -12.85
C GLU A 145 2.23 0.34 -13.33
N SER A 146 2.00 0.20 -14.64
CA SER A 146 1.49 -1.04 -15.25
C SER A 146 0.18 -1.59 -14.65
N GLY A 147 -0.70 -0.71 -14.15
CA GLY A 147 -2.03 -1.07 -13.66
C GLY A 147 -2.90 0.15 -13.44
N ALA A 148 -4.22 -0.03 -13.37
CA ALA A 148 -5.19 1.05 -13.18
C ALA A 148 -6.44 0.51 -12.46
N PRO A 149 -7.19 1.34 -11.72
CA PRO A 149 -8.36 0.88 -10.95
C PRO A 149 -9.52 0.43 -11.86
N ASN A 150 -9.53 0.86 -13.12
CA ASN A 150 -10.50 0.47 -14.14
C ASN A 150 -10.03 -0.69 -15.02
N ALA A 151 -8.93 -1.36 -14.66
CA ALA A 151 -8.50 -2.56 -15.35
C ALA A 151 -9.56 -3.68 -15.16
N PRO A 152 -9.84 -4.51 -16.18
CA PRO A 152 -10.91 -5.52 -16.12
C PRO A 152 -10.69 -6.60 -15.05
N TRP A 153 -9.45 -6.74 -14.54
CA TRP A 153 -9.10 -7.64 -13.45
C TRP A 153 -9.09 -6.96 -12.07
N GLY A 154 -9.22 -5.63 -12.02
CA GLY A 154 -9.04 -4.84 -10.79
C GLY A 154 -10.24 -4.90 -9.84
N THR A 155 -11.43 -5.19 -10.36
CA THR A 155 -12.67 -5.27 -9.59
C THR A 155 -13.52 -6.43 -10.07
N MET A 156 -14.40 -6.92 -9.19
CA MET A 156 -15.45 -7.88 -9.54
C MET A 156 -16.76 -7.39 -8.92
N SER A 157 -17.85 -7.44 -9.68
CA SER A 157 -19.17 -7.14 -9.13
C SER A 157 -19.62 -8.24 -8.17
N HIS A 158 -20.54 -7.90 -7.26
CA HIS A 158 -21.15 -8.92 -6.38
C HIS A 158 -21.85 -10.02 -7.18
N GLU A 159 -22.50 -9.67 -8.29
CA GLU A 159 -23.17 -10.63 -9.16
C GLU A 159 -22.17 -11.61 -9.79
N GLU A 160 -21.09 -11.11 -10.39
CA GLU A 160 -20.04 -11.95 -11.01
C GLU A 160 -19.33 -12.86 -10.01
N ASN A 161 -19.20 -12.44 -8.75
CA ASN A 161 -18.50 -13.22 -7.72
C ASN A 161 -19.32 -14.43 -7.23
N TRP A 162 -20.66 -14.33 -7.27
CA TRP A 162 -21.56 -15.36 -6.72
C TRP A 162 -22.37 -16.12 -7.77
N ALA A 163 -22.34 -15.69 -9.03
CA ALA A 163 -22.97 -16.38 -10.15
C ALA A 163 -22.06 -17.43 -10.83
N ARG A 164 -20.82 -17.59 -10.38
CA ARG A 164 -19.87 -18.63 -10.85
C ARG A 164 -20.01 -19.91 -10.04
#